data_AF-A0A0D1YJH0-F1
#
_entry.id   AF-A0A0D1YJH0-F1
#
_cell.length_a   1.000
_cell.length_b   1.000
_cell.length_c   1.000
_cell.angle_alpha   90.00
_cell.angle_beta   90.00
_cell.angle_gamma   90.00
#
_symmetry.space_group_name_H-M   'P 1'
#
loop_
_entity.id
_entity.type
_entity.pdbx_description
1 polymer ?
#
loop_
_entity_poly.entity_id
_entity_poly.type
_entity_poly.pdbx_seq_one_letter_code
_entity_poly.pdbx_strand_id
1 'polypeptide(L)'
;MTTKPLLLFLGSGVRIGTLTAHHFSQNGYNVAIVSRNPSSIPEVFAAAKAEFGTNPSVVVYNAYSVTSPPEKDVLFSISVDKFTEALNANTISAFAAASEAVRGWDEMSETTSKKTFIFTGSILNVRHIPETFLATLGVGKSATAYWVGSAAASYSGKDYRFFYADERKPDGNPVGGEIDGNAHADFYWDLAAGRDNIPWHATFVKGRGYVKF
;
A
#
# COMPACT_ATOMS: atom_id res chain seq x y z
N MET A 1 -22.02 19.62 9.26
CA MET A 1 -20.86 19.03 9.95
C MET A 1 -19.98 18.41 8.89
N THR A 2 -18.67 18.65 8.89
CA THR A 2 -17.74 17.99 7.96
C THR A 2 -17.59 16.52 8.36
N THR A 3 -17.85 15.60 7.43
CA THR A 3 -17.66 14.16 7.67
C THR A 3 -16.17 13.90 7.89
N LYS A 4 -15.81 13.11 8.92
CA LYS A 4 -14.41 12.74 9.17
C LYS A 4 -13.85 11.99 7.96
N PRO A 5 -12.58 12.23 7.58
CA PRO A 5 -11.94 11.49 6.51
C PRO A 5 -11.83 10.00 6.87
N LEU A 6 -11.88 9.15 5.86
CA LEU A 6 -11.84 7.69 6.02
C LEU A 6 -10.52 7.13 5.50
N LEU A 7 -9.86 6.31 6.33
CA LEU A 7 -8.79 5.40 5.96
C LEU A 7 -9.39 4.01 5.72
N LEU A 8 -9.17 3.46 4.53
CA LEU A 8 -9.35 2.03 4.28
C LEU A 8 -7.99 1.33 4.26
N PHE A 9 -7.78 0.40 5.19
CA PHE A 9 -6.54 -0.37 5.33
C PHE A 9 -6.77 -1.83 4.92
N LEU A 10 -6.17 -2.25 3.80
CA LEU A 10 -6.27 -3.60 3.24
C LEU A 10 -5.01 -4.42 3.60
N GLY A 11 -5.18 -5.52 4.32
CA GLY A 11 -4.09 -6.42 4.75
C GLY A 11 -3.58 -6.12 6.17
N SER A 12 -4.48 -6.10 7.17
CA SER A 12 -4.17 -5.67 8.53
C SER A 12 -3.46 -6.72 9.41
N GLY A 13 -2.25 -7.13 9.01
CA GLY A 13 -1.39 -7.91 9.89
C GLY A 13 -1.00 -7.13 11.16
N VAL A 14 -0.71 -7.86 12.25
CA VAL A 14 -0.44 -7.31 13.60
C VAL A 14 0.74 -6.32 13.69
N ARG A 15 1.62 -6.28 12.68
CA ARG A 15 2.81 -5.43 12.67
C ARG A 15 2.50 -4.00 12.20
N ILE A 16 2.10 -3.83 10.95
CA ILE A 16 1.86 -2.50 10.36
C ILE A 16 0.40 -2.09 10.57
N GLY A 17 -0.55 -2.97 10.25
CA GLY A 17 -1.96 -2.58 10.09
C GLY A 17 -2.60 -2.03 11.36
N THR A 18 -2.43 -2.70 12.50
CA THR A 18 -3.02 -2.25 13.76
C THR A 18 -2.44 -0.92 14.23
N LEU A 19 -1.12 -0.71 14.10
CA LEU A 19 -0.46 0.52 14.51
C LEU A 19 -0.82 1.69 13.58
N THR A 20 -0.86 1.47 12.27
CA THR A 20 -1.36 2.50 11.33
C THR A 20 -2.81 2.86 11.62
N ALA A 21 -3.68 1.87 11.81
CA ALA A 21 -5.08 2.12 12.11
C ALA A 21 -5.27 2.93 13.40
N HIS A 22 -4.55 2.55 14.46
CA HIS A 22 -4.56 3.29 15.72
C HIS A 22 -4.07 4.73 15.53
N HIS A 23 -2.95 4.94 14.84
CA HIS A 23 -2.39 6.26 14.58
C HIS A 23 -3.37 7.17 13.81
N PHE A 24 -3.99 6.67 12.74
CA PHE A 24 -4.96 7.44 11.97
C PHE A 24 -6.23 7.76 12.78
N SER A 25 -6.72 6.79 13.57
CA SER A 25 -7.88 7.00 14.44
C SER A 25 -7.63 8.10 15.49
N GLN A 26 -6.45 8.09 16.12
CA GLN A 26 -6.04 9.13 17.06
C GLN A 26 -5.94 10.52 16.41
N ASN A 27 -5.63 10.56 15.11
CA ASN A 27 -5.51 11.80 14.34
C ASN A 27 -6.78 12.15 13.53
N GLY A 28 -7.94 11.66 13.97
CA GLY A 28 -9.25 12.17 13.51
C GLY A 28 -9.85 11.47 12.29
N TYR A 29 -9.25 10.38 11.81
CA TYR A 29 -9.83 9.56 10.75
C TYR A 29 -10.83 8.53 11.30
N ASN A 30 -11.89 8.29 10.54
CA ASN A 30 -12.57 6.99 10.59
C ASN A 30 -11.66 5.94 9.96
N VAL A 31 -11.66 4.70 10.47
CA VAL A 31 -10.78 3.65 9.98
C VAL A 31 -11.55 2.37 9.73
N ALA A 32 -11.50 1.90 8.47
CA ALA A 32 -11.97 0.59 8.05
C ALA A 32 -10.76 -0.33 7.86
N ILE A 33 -10.73 -1.45 8.59
CA ILE A 33 -9.63 -2.41 8.57
C ILE A 33 -10.11 -3.72 7.95
N VAL A 34 -9.35 -4.24 6.98
CA VAL A 34 -9.65 -5.50 6.30
C VAL A 34 -8.45 -6.43 6.43
N SER A 35 -8.63 -7.56 7.14
CA SER A 35 -7.53 -8.43 7.56
C SER A 35 -7.12 -9.49 6.54
N ARG A 36 -7.93 -9.74 5.51
CA ARG A 36 -7.67 -10.75 4.47
C ARG A 36 -7.91 -10.17 3.09
N ASN A 37 -7.35 -10.81 2.06
CA ASN A 37 -7.67 -10.48 0.67
C ASN A 37 -9.18 -10.66 0.50
N PRO A 38 -9.97 -9.57 0.35
CA PRO A 38 -11.40 -9.71 0.26
C PRO A 38 -11.73 -10.48 -1.02
N SER A 39 -12.81 -11.26 -0.98
CA SER A 39 -13.32 -11.93 -2.18
C SER A 39 -13.65 -10.94 -3.30
N SER A 40 -13.91 -9.67 -2.93
CA SER A 40 -14.25 -8.59 -3.85
C SER A 40 -13.79 -7.24 -3.28
N ILE A 41 -12.88 -6.57 -4.00
CA ILE A 41 -12.43 -5.21 -3.65
C ILE A 41 -13.58 -4.19 -3.75
N PRO A 42 -14.43 -4.19 -4.80
CA PRO A 42 -15.57 -3.26 -4.88
C PRO A 42 -16.54 -3.39 -3.69
N GLU A 43 -16.83 -4.61 -3.23
CA GLU A 43 -17.70 -4.82 -2.07
C GLU A 43 -17.12 -4.23 -0.78
N VAL A 44 -15.80 -4.27 -0.61
CA VAL A 44 -15.14 -3.64 0.54
C VAL A 44 -15.30 -2.12 0.52
N PHE A 45 -15.14 -1.50 -0.65
CA PHE A 45 -15.35 -0.05 -0.78
C PHE A 45 -16.82 0.32 -0.54
N ALA A 46 -17.76 -0.45 -1.09
CA ALA A 46 -19.19 -0.26 -0.87
C ALA A 46 -19.56 -0.39 0.62
N ALA A 47 -19.06 -1.42 1.30
CA ALA A 47 -19.29 -1.64 2.73
C ALA A 47 -18.70 -0.50 3.57
N ALA A 48 -17.48 -0.05 3.27
CA ALA A 48 -16.86 1.07 3.97
C ALA A 48 -17.64 2.38 3.77
N LYS A 49 -18.09 2.65 2.54
CA LYS A 49 -18.93 3.83 2.23
C LYS A 49 -20.27 3.77 2.97
N ALA A 50 -20.91 2.61 3.02
CA ALA A 50 -22.18 2.41 3.69
C ALA A 50 -22.07 2.62 5.21
N GLU A 51 -21.00 2.10 5.83
CA GLU A 51 -20.76 2.20 7.27
C GLU A 51 -20.42 3.63 7.71
N PHE A 52 -19.54 4.31 6.97
CA PHE A 52 -18.98 5.61 7.38
C PHE A 52 -19.60 6.82 6.67
N GLY A 53 -20.50 6.61 5.71
CA GLY A 53 -21.19 7.66 4.97
C GLY A 53 -20.29 8.46 4.02
N THR A 54 -19.07 7.99 3.72
CA THR A 54 -18.13 8.66 2.81
C THR A 54 -17.17 7.68 2.15
N ASN A 55 -16.66 8.04 0.97
CA ASN A 55 -15.63 7.26 0.28
C ASN A 55 -14.28 7.35 1.04
N PRO A 56 -13.43 6.31 1.02
CA PRO A 56 -12.10 6.38 1.61
C PRO A 56 -11.24 7.45 0.94
N SER A 57 -10.92 8.53 1.65
CA SER A 57 -9.94 9.52 1.17
C SER A 57 -8.51 8.96 1.15
N VAL A 58 -8.21 8.00 2.03
CA VAL A 58 -6.90 7.35 2.10
C VAL A 58 -7.10 5.84 1.99
N VAL A 59 -6.34 5.22 1.10
CA VAL A 59 -6.34 3.76 0.92
C VAL A 59 -4.92 3.25 1.09
N VAL A 60 -4.72 2.32 2.03
CA VAL A 60 -3.45 1.63 2.22
C VAL A 60 -3.62 0.18 1.79
N TYR A 61 -2.86 -0.23 0.79
CA TYR A 61 -2.75 -1.62 0.37
C TYR A 61 -1.47 -2.24 0.94
N ASN A 62 -1.60 -3.05 2.00
CA ASN A 62 -0.52 -3.74 2.69
C ASN A 62 -0.54 -5.26 2.51
N ALA A 63 -1.63 -5.81 1.98
CA ALA A 63 -1.72 -7.24 1.73
C ALA A 63 -0.61 -7.70 0.76
N TYR A 64 -0.08 -8.90 1.01
CA TYR A 64 0.90 -9.53 0.14
C TYR A 64 0.76 -11.05 0.19
N SER A 65 1.35 -11.71 -0.80
CA SER A 65 1.51 -13.16 -0.84
C SER A 65 2.93 -13.51 -1.26
N VAL A 66 3.45 -14.60 -0.72
CA VAL A 66 4.75 -15.16 -1.10
C VAL A 66 4.58 -16.66 -1.30
N THR A 67 5.17 -17.18 -2.37
CA THR A 67 5.13 -18.61 -2.69
C THR A 67 6.55 -19.11 -2.74
N SER A 68 6.91 -19.95 -1.78
CA SER A 68 8.18 -20.66 -1.82
C SER A 68 8.12 -21.78 -2.87
N PRO A 69 9.20 -21.99 -3.65
CA PRO A 69 9.34 -23.18 -4.48
C PRO A 69 9.12 -24.46 -3.66
N PRO A 70 8.30 -25.41 -4.12
CA PRO A 70 8.15 -26.72 -3.50
C PRO A 70 9.48 -27.50 -3.44
N GLU A 71 10.32 -27.34 -4.47
CA GLU A 71 11.67 -27.90 -4.50
C GLU A 71 12.68 -26.81 -4.14
N LYS A 72 13.49 -27.08 -3.11
CA LYS A 72 14.49 -26.14 -2.61
C LYS A 72 15.41 -25.66 -3.74
N ASP A 73 15.54 -24.35 -3.86
CA ASP A 73 16.39 -23.65 -4.83
C ASP A 73 16.03 -23.89 -6.32
N VAL A 74 14.91 -24.55 -6.62
CA VAL A 74 14.42 -24.77 -7.98
C VAL A 74 13.24 -23.83 -8.26
N LEU A 75 13.54 -22.61 -8.74
CA LEU A 75 12.53 -21.57 -8.97
C LEU A 75 11.31 -22.06 -9.78
N PHE A 76 11.56 -22.82 -10.85
CA PHE A 76 10.53 -23.30 -11.77
C PHE A 76 9.69 -24.47 -11.22
N SER A 77 9.93 -24.91 -9.98
CA SER A 77 9.01 -25.81 -9.27
C SER A 77 7.75 -25.10 -8.76
N ILE A 78 7.73 -23.75 -8.76
CA ILE A 78 6.50 -22.99 -8.50
C ILE A 78 5.54 -23.19 -9.68
N SER A 79 4.34 -23.73 -9.40
CA SER A 79 3.31 -23.88 -10.44
C SER A 79 2.78 -22.53 -10.90
N VAL A 80 2.31 -22.47 -12.15
CA VAL A 80 1.67 -21.27 -12.73
C VAL A 80 0.47 -20.82 -11.88
N ASP A 81 -0.32 -21.75 -11.35
CA ASP A 81 -1.46 -21.42 -10.49
C ASP A 81 -1.01 -20.68 -9.22
N LYS A 82 0.03 -21.18 -8.55
CA LYS A 82 0.56 -20.53 -7.34
C LYS A 82 1.23 -19.20 -7.64
N PHE A 83 1.91 -19.10 -8.77
CA PHE A 83 2.44 -17.84 -9.25
C PHE A 83 1.33 -16.81 -9.51
N THR A 84 0.22 -17.26 -10.13
CA THR A 84 -0.96 -16.44 -10.43
C THR A 84 -1.66 -15.99 -9.15
N GLU A 85 -1.85 -16.88 -8.17
CA GLU A 85 -2.38 -16.53 -6.84
C GLU A 85 -1.55 -15.42 -6.17
N ALA A 86 -0.21 -15.53 -6.23
CA ALA A 86 0.67 -14.52 -5.67
C ALA A 86 0.59 -13.18 -6.42
N LEU A 87 0.53 -13.20 -7.76
CA LEU A 87 0.38 -11.99 -8.58
C LEU A 87 -0.97 -11.31 -8.34
N ASN A 88 -2.03 -12.10 -8.16
CA ASN A 88 -3.36 -11.58 -7.82
C ASN A 88 -3.32 -10.77 -6.53
N ALA A 89 -2.73 -11.30 -5.47
CA ALA A 89 -2.60 -10.59 -4.20
C ALA A 89 -1.66 -9.37 -4.28
N ASN A 90 -0.48 -9.52 -4.89
CA ASN A 90 0.53 -8.47 -4.85
C ASN A 90 0.29 -7.32 -5.86
N THR A 91 -0.50 -7.56 -6.91
CA THR A 91 -0.65 -6.62 -8.03
C THR A 91 -2.09 -6.39 -8.44
N ILE A 92 -2.84 -7.43 -8.80
CA ILE A 92 -4.19 -7.25 -9.37
C ILE A 92 -5.16 -6.65 -8.35
N SER A 93 -5.20 -7.19 -7.14
CA SER A 93 -6.04 -6.68 -6.07
C SER A 93 -5.64 -5.26 -5.64
N ALA A 94 -4.34 -4.93 -5.67
CA ALA A 94 -3.86 -3.58 -5.40
C ALA A 94 -4.28 -2.58 -6.48
N PHE A 95 -4.19 -2.98 -7.76
CA PHE A 95 -4.66 -2.19 -8.89
C PHE A 95 -6.18 -1.96 -8.82
N ALA A 96 -6.95 -3.01 -8.50
CA ALA A 96 -8.40 -2.90 -8.30
C ALA A 96 -8.73 -1.91 -7.17
N ALA A 97 -7.98 -1.95 -6.05
CA ALA A 97 -8.18 -1.03 -4.93
C ALA A 97 -7.88 0.42 -5.32
N ALA A 98 -6.83 0.66 -6.11
CA ALA A 98 -6.54 1.98 -6.64
C ALA A 98 -7.63 2.47 -7.61
N SER A 99 -8.16 1.57 -8.45
CA SER A 99 -9.25 1.90 -9.37
C SER A 99 -10.54 2.28 -8.63
N GLU A 100 -10.92 1.54 -7.60
CA GLU A 100 -12.08 1.88 -6.74
C GLU A 100 -11.85 3.18 -5.95
N ALA A 101 -10.61 3.42 -5.49
CA ALA A 101 -10.26 4.68 -4.83
C ALA A 101 -10.49 5.88 -5.76
N VAL A 102 -9.99 5.82 -6.99
CA VAL A 102 -10.19 6.89 -8.00
C VAL A 102 -11.67 7.13 -8.28
N ARG A 103 -12.46 6.06 -8.48
CA ARG A 103 -13.92 6.18 -8.68
C ARG A 103 -14.58 6.90 -7.51
N GLY A 104 -14.26 6.49 -6.29
CA GLY A 104 -14.79 7.11 -5.08
C GLY A 104 -14.35 8.57 -4.94
N TRP A 105 -13.13 8.90 -5.33
CA TRP A 105 -12.57 10.25 -5.27
C TRP A 105 -13.17 11.22 -6.27
N ASP A 106 -13.54 10.76 -7.47
CA ASP A 106 -14.26 11.56 -8.46
C ASP A 106 -15.67 11.98 -7.96
N GLU A 107 -16.26 11.22 -7.04
CA GLU A 107 -17.55 11.53 -6.38
C GLU A 107 -17.42 12.45 -5.16
N MET A 108 -16.20 12.64 -4.63
CA MET A 108 -15.99 13.45 -3.44
C MET A 108 -15.91 14.94 -3.80
N SER A 109 -16.67 15.76 -3.08
CA SER A 109 -16.42 17.21 -3.02
C SER A 109 -15.03 17.49 -2.44
N GLU A 110 -14.57 18.75 -2.44
CA GLU A 110 -13.34 19.11 -1.74
C GLU A 110 -13.34 18.56 -0.30
N THR A 111 -12.33 17.74 0.00
CA THR A 111 -12.14 17.12 1.31
C THR A 111 -11.06 17.87 2.07
N THR A 112 -11.15 17.87 3.41
CA THR A 112 -10.07 18.37 4.26
C THR A 112 -8.82 17.48 4.24
N SER A 113 -8.95 16.22 3.81
CA SER A 113 -7.84 15.26 3.63
C SER A 113 -7.39 15.16 2.18
N LYS A 114 -6.13 14.76 1.96
CA LYS A 114 -5.63 14.44 0.61
C LYS A 114 -6.11 13.07 0.16
N LYS A 115 -6.52 12.97 -1.11
CA LYS A 115 -6.88 11.72 -1.78
C LYS A 115 -5.62 10.92 -2.10
N THR A 116 -5.35 9.91 -1.29
CA THR A 116 -4.04 9.26 -1.25
C THR A 116 -4.16 7.74 -1.30
N PHE A 117 -3.45 7.11 -2.24
CA PHE A 117 -3.26 5.67 -2.31
C PHE A 117 -1.82 5.33 -1.95
N ILE A 118 -1.64 4.41 -1.00
CA ILE A 118 -0.33 3.98 -0.51
C ILE A 118 -0.25 2.47 -0.68
N PHE A 119 0.67 2.00 -1.50
CA PHE A 119 1.07 0.61 -1.56
C PHE A 119 2.26 0.38 -0.63
N THR A 120 2.16 -0.63 0.23
CA THR A 120 3.28 -1.04 1.09
C THR A 120 4.32 -1.77 0.25
N GLY A 121 5.41 -1.09 -0.04
CA GLY A 121 6.50 -1.51 -0.90
C GLY A 121 7.61 -2.29 -0.17
N SER A 122 8.69 -2.49 -0.92
CA SER A 122 9.98 -3.06 -0.48
C SER A 122 11.02 -2.76 -1.56
N ILE A 123 12.30 -2.97 -1.28
CA ILE A 123 13.39 -2.78 -2.26
C ILE A 123 13.28 -3.62 -3.54
N LEU A 124 12.45 -4.66 -3.55
CA LEU A 124 12.37 -5.64 -4.64
C LEU A 124 11.93 -5.05 -5.98
N ASN A 125 11.40 -3.81 -6.01
CA ASN A 125 11.10 -3.09 -7.25
C ASN A 125 12.34 -2.54 -7.97
N VAL A 126 13.44 -2.29 -7.24
CA VAL A 126 14.67 -1.69 -7.78
C VAL A 126 15.91 -2.56 -7.62
N ARG A 127 15.86 -3.58 -6.75
CA ARG A 127 16.97 -4.51 -6.54
C ARG A 127 16.51 -5.95 -6.60
N HIS A 128 17.12 -6.70 -7.50
CA HIS A 128 16.99 -8.16 -7.52
C HIS A 128 17.74 -8.76 -6.31
N ILE A 129 17.02 -9.51 -5.47
CA ILE A 129 17.60 -10.32 -4.40
C ILE A 129 17.52 -11.78 -4.85
N PRO A 130 18.66 -12.50 -5.01
CA PRO A 130 18.72 -13.82 -5.63
C PRO A 130 18.28 -14.94 -4.68
N GLU A 131 17.13 -14.76 -4.02
CA GLU A 131 16.52 -15.72 -3.11
C GLU A 131 15.25 -16.25 -3.76
N THR A 132 15.22 -17.56 -4.06
CA THR A 132 14.13 -18.16 -4.86
C THR A 132 12.76 -18.03 -4.18
N PHE A 133 12.70 -18.00 -2.85
CA PHE A 133 11.46 -17.78 -2.11
C PHE A 133 10.89 -16.36 -2.25
N LEU A 134 11.70 -15.36 -2.65
CA LEU A 134 11.25 -13.98 -2.89
C LEU A 134 10.75 -13.75 -4.30
N ALA A 135 10.85 -14.72 -5.21
CA ALA A 135 10.59 -14.51 -6.63
C ALA A 135 9.17 -13.96 -6.90
N THR A 136 8.12 -14.61 -6.38
CA THR A 136 6.74 -14.15 -6.63
C THR A 136 6.43 -12.81 -5.96
N LEU A 137 7.01 -12.55 -4.80
CA LEU A 137 6.90 -11.27 -4.12
C LEU A 137 7.60 -10.17 -4.92
N GLY A 138 8.82 -10.40 -5.39
CA GLY A 138 9.59 -9.42 -6.16
C GLY A 138 8.96 -9.07 -7.50
N VAL A 139 8.39 -10.07 -8.19
CA VAL A 139 7.58 -9.85 -9.41
C VAL A 139 6.38 -8.97 -9.10
N GLY A 140 5.61 -9.30 -8.05
CA GLY A 140 4.44 -8.52 -7.66
C GLY A 140 4.77 -7.09 -7.24
N LYS A 141 5.84 -6.90 -6.45
CA LYS A 141 6.31 -5.57 -6.02
C LYS A 141 6.78 -4.72 -7.19
N SER A 142 7.54 -5.30 -8.12
CA SER A 142 7.99 -4.62 -9.33
C SER A 142 6.84 -4.21 -10.24
N ALA A 143 5.91 -5.14 -10.52
CA ALA A 143 4.73 -4.86 -11.33
C ALA A 143 3.87 -3.76 -10.71
N THR A 144 3.70 -3.78 -9.38
CA THR A 144 2.93 -2.76 -8.67
C THR A 144 3.61 -1.39 -8.65
N ALA A 145 4.92 -1.34 -8.40
CA ALA A 145 5.68 -0.10 -8.47
C ALA A 145 5.51 0.58 -9.85
N TYR A 146 5.51 -0.20 -10.93
CA TYR A 146 5.36 0.32 -12.28
C TYR A 146 4.02 1.04 -12.50
N TRP A 147 2.90 0.41 -12.16
CA TRP A 147 1.59 1.05 -12.34
C TRP A 147 1.34 2.17 -11.32
N VAL A 148 1.91 2.10 -10.10
CA VAL A 148 1.83 3.19 -9.12
C VAL A 148 2.54 4.45 -9.63
N GLY A 149 3.75 4.31 -10.18
CA GLY A 149 4.46 5.43 -10.81
C GLY A 149 3.74 5.97 -12.03
N SER A 150 3.14 5.09 -12.84
CA SER A 150 2.30 5.47 -13.98
C SER A 150 1.08 6.28 -13.52
N ALA A 151 0.36 5.82 -12.50
CA ALA A 151 -0.78 6.53 -11.93
C ALA A 151 -0.38 7.90 -11.37
N ALA A 152 0.73 7.98 -10.61
CA ALA A 152 1.23 9.24 -10.10
C ALA A 152 1.52 10.26 -11.22
N ALA A 153 2.10 9.82 -12.34
CA ALA A 153 2.34 10.66 -13.50
C ALA A 153 1.03 11.08 -14.20
N SER A 154 0.15 10.12 -14.48
CA SER A 154 -1.11 10.35 -15.21
C SER A 154 -2.11 11.22 -14.45
N TYR A 155 -2.12 11.15 -13.12
CA TYR A 155 -3.03 11.93 -12.27
C TYR A 155 -2.38 13.18 -11.66
N SER A 156 -1.19 13.59 -12.12
CA SER A 156 -0.47 14.76 -11.58
C SER A 156 -1.22 16.10 -11.70
N GLY A 157 -2.19 16.22 -12.61
CA GLY A 157 -3.09 17.38 -12.73
C GLY A 157 -4.36 17.29 -11.86
N LYS A 158 -4.54 16.20 -11.10
CA LYS A 158 -5.63 15.99 -10.14
C LYS A 158 -5.09 16.16 -8.72
N ASP A 159 -5.98 16.17 -7.73
CA ASP A 159 -5.62 16.18 -6.30
C ASP A 159 -5.31 14.76 -5.75
N TYR A 160 -5.02 13.81 -6.64
CA TYR A 160 -4.77 12.39 -6.32
C TYR A 160 -3.29 12.14 -6.14
N ARG A 161 -2.94 11.33 -5.14
CA ARG A 161 -1.54 11.02 -4.81
C ARG A 161 -1.36 9.52 -4.71
N PHE A 162 -0.34 8.99 -5.37
CA PHE A 162 -0.04 7.56 -5.41
C PHE A 162 1.38 7.32 -4.95
N PHE A 163 1.55 6.39 -4.00
CA PHE A 163 2.84 6.11 -3.38
C PHE A 163 3.12 4.62 -3.31
N TYR A 164 4.36 4.26 -3.63
CA TYR A 164 5.01 3.01 -3.28
C TYR A 164 5.92 3.31 -2.10
N ALA A 165 5.50 2.92 -0.89
CA ALA A 165 6.17 3.29 0.35
C ALA A 165 7.09 2.17 0.85
N ASP A 166 8.38 2.44 0.99
CA ASP A 166 9.41 1.41 1.17
C ASP A 166 10.35 1.75 2.34
N GLU A 167 10.28 0.95 3.40
CA GLU A 167 11.13 1.13 4.58
C GLU A 167 12.57 0.64 4.31
N ARG A 168 13.53 1.54 4.52
CA ARG A 168 14.95 1.30 4.36
C ARG A 168 15.72 1.57 5.66
N LYS A 169 16.87 0.93 5.77
CA LYS A 169 17.92 1.28 6.74
C LYS A 169 18.59 2.60 6.32
N PRO A 170 19.28 3.32 7.23
CA PRO A 170 19.98 4.57 6.91
C PRO A 170 20.99 4.48 5.76
N ASP A 171 21.51 3.29 5.47
CA ASP A 171 22.45 3.00 4.38
C ASP A 171 21.76 2.63 3.05
N GLY A 172 20.42 2.67 3.00
CA GLY A 172 19.61 2.33 1.83
C GLY A 172 19.29 0.85 1.67
N ASN A 173 19.85 -0.03 2.50
CA ASN A 173 19.51 -1.46 2.49
C ASN A 173 18.09 -1.71 2.99
N PRO A 174 17.45 -2.83 2.60
CA PRO A 174 16.13 -3.19 3.10
C PRO A 174 16.18 -3.48 4.60
N VAL A 175 15.09 -3.17 5.30
CA VAL A 175 14.92 -3.53 6.71
C VAL A 175 14.75 -5.03 6.94
N GLY A 176 14.30 -5.78 5.94
CA GLY A 176 14.14 -7.23 6.04
C GLY A 176 13.15 -7.62 7.15
N GLY A 177 13.59 -8.46 8.10
CA GLY A 177 12.75 -8.90 9.22
C GLY A 177 12.48 -7.84 10.30
N GLU A 178 13.19 -6.71 10.25
CA GLU A 178 13.20 -5.63 11.24
C GLU A 178 12.17 -4.52 10.97
N ILE A 179 11.15 -4.79 10.14
CA ILE A 179 10.05 -3.86 9.82
C ILE A 179 9.46 -3.25 11.10
N ASP A 180 9.32 -1.93 11.11
CA ASP A 180 8.77 -1.19 12.24
C ASP A 180 7.38 -0.61 11.93
N GLY A 181 6.36 -1.13 12.61
CA GLY A 181 4.98 -0.71 12.36
C GLY A 181 4.67 0.74 12.76
N ASN A 182 5.37 1.32 13.73
CA ASN A 182 5.21 2.74 14.07
C ASN A 182 5.85 3.63 13.00
N ALA A 183 7.04 3.27 12.51
CA ALA A 183 7.67 3.98 11.40
C ALA A 183 6.77 4.01 10.16
N HIS A 184 6.14 2.88 9.83
CA HIS A 184 5.13 2.82 8.76
C HIS A 184 3.91 3.71 9.07
N ALA A 185 3.37 3.66 10.29
CA ALA A 185 2.22 4.48 10.68
C ALA A 185 2.49 5.98 10.53
N ASP A 186 3.64 6.45 11.04
CA ASP A 186 4.07 7.83 10.97
C ASP A 186 4.29 8.27 9.51
N PHE A 187 4.97 7.44 8.71
CA PHE A 187 5.23 7.79 7.32
C PHE A 187 3.95 7.78 6.47
N TYR A 188 3.05 6.82 6.68
CA TYR A 188 1.77 6.80 5.97
C TYR A 188 0.90 7.99 6.34
N TRP A 189 0.97 8.43 7.61
CA TRP A 189 0.36 9.68 8.04
C TRP A 189 0.95 10.88 7.31
N ASP A 190 2.27 11.02 7.22
CA ASP A 190 2.92 12.12 6.49
C ASP A 190 2.46 12.18 5.02
N LEU A 191 2.35 11.01 4.37
CA LEU A 191 1.83 10.89 3.01
C LEU A 191 0.36 11.33 2.95
N ALA A 192 -0.51 10.86 3.85
CA ALA A 192 -1.91 11.23 3.88
C ALA A 192 -2.17 12.71 4.24
N ALA A 193 -1.35 13.28 5.13
CA ALA A 193 -1.47 14.64 5.64
C ALA A 193 -1.02 15.71 4.63
N GLY A 194 -0.46 15.32 3.48
CA GLY A 194 -0.09 16.29 2.45
C GLY A 194 1.34 16.78 2.52
N ARG A 195 2.28 16.08 3.18
CA ARG A 195 3.68 16.52 3.19
C ARG A 195 4.20 16.64 1.75
N ASP A 196 4.68 17.82 1.41
CA ASP A 196 5.13 18.17 0.06
C ASP A 196 6.47 17.50 -0.32
N ASN A 197 6.76 17.48 -1.62
CA ASN A 197 8.04 17.02 -2.19
C ASN A 197 8.41 15.55 -1.97
N ILE A 198 7.47 14.70 -1.61
CA ILE A 198 7.66 13.24 -1.61
C ILE A 198 7.24 12.69 -2.99
N PRO A 199 8.14 12.03 -3.75
CA PRO A 199 7.79 11.40 -5.02
C PRO A 199 7.00 10.10 -4.80
N TRP A 200 6.41 9.57 -5.88
CA TRP A 200 5.66 8.32 -5.83
C TRP A 200 6.50 7.15 -5.29
N HIS A 201 7.80 7.10 -5.61
CA HIS A 201 8.73 6.13 -5.04
C HIS A 201 9.22 6.65 -3.69
N ALA A 202 8.42 6.38 -2.66
CA ALA A 202 8.51 7.00 -1.34
C ALA A 202 9.31 6.10 -0.38
N THR A 203 10.64 6.14 -0.46
CA THR A 203 11.51 5.46 0.50
C THR A 203 11.59 6.23 1.81
N PHE A 204 11.61 5.53 2.94
CA PHE A 204 11.69 6.16 4.26
C PHE A 204 12.57 5.39 5.22
N VAL A 205 13.07 6.08 6.24
CA VAL A 205 13.86 5.50 7.33
C VAL A 205 13.16 5.82 8.65
N LYS A 206 13.05 4.82 9.53
CA LYS A 206 12.51 4.99 10.89
C LYS A 206 13.12 6.22 11.58
N GLY A 207 12.24 7.10 12.07
CA GLY A 207 12.62 8.33 12.78
C GLY A 207 13.18 9.46 11.90
N ARG A 208 13.27 9.27 10.57
CA ARG A 208 13.74 10.31 9.63
C ARG A 208 12.69 10.72 8.60
N GLY A 209 11.65 9.91 8.40
CA GLY A 209 10.67 10.13 7.34
C GLY A 209 11.27 9.84 5.97
N TYR A 210 10.87 10.60 4.95
CA TYR A 210 11.34 10.43 3.57
C TYR A 210 12.86 10.59 3.47
N VAL A 211 13.51 9.62 2.82
CA VAL A 211 14.94 9.69 2.48
C VAL A 211 15.09 9.23 1.04
N LYS A 212 15.74 10.03 0.20
CA LYS A 212 16.04 9.67 -1.18
C LYS A 212 17.26 8.73 -1.22
N PHE A 213 17.10 7.58 -1.88
CA PHE A 213 18.16 6.62 -2.19
C PHE A 213 18.31 6.46 -3.70
#